data_AF-A0A0S6UFS8-F1
#
_entry.id   AF-A0A0S6UFS8-F1
#
_cell.length_a   1.000
_cell.length_b   1.000
_cell.length_c   1.000
_cell.angle_alpha   90.00
_cell.angle_beta   90.00
_cell.angle_gamma   90.00
#
_symmetry.space_group_name_H-M   'P 1'
#
loop_
_entity.id
_entity.type
_entity.pdbx_description
1 polymer ?
#
loop_
_entity_poly.entity_id
_entity_poly.type
_entity_poly.pdbx_seq_one_letter_code
_entity_poly.pdbx_strand_id
1 'polypeptide(L)'
;MATAAEEVRDPARELPLGIIGSLALATILYVAVTIVLTGLTPYTNLNTPSPVTTGLLAAGVRGASLIVGTGALAGLTSVLLVNIFAQSRVFMAMGRDGLLPPIFTRVHPRFHTPWLTTLIVGAFVTLIGGFLPVDIIAELANVGTLSAFFVVSVGVMVLRRTQPDLKRPFKVPLMPWTPLLAIAFAVYLFFNLPGLTWIRFGVWVTLGLVVYFAYGRRHSVLAREEESKAVPRPTYRPSPLEMPAPARKPFPFKLPAPDLLRMFLPRWRRD
;
A
#
# COMPACT_ATOMS: atom_id res chain seq x y z
N MET A 1 -2.82 -1.67 -5.11
CA MET A 1 -3.36 -3.04 -4.84
C MET A 1 -3.73 -3.22 -3.36
N ALA A 2 -2.84 -2.98 -2.40
CA ALA A 2 -3.20 -3.07 -0.97
C ALA A 2 -4.27 -2.06 -0.51
N THR A 3 -4.46 -0.96 -1.22
CA THR A 3 -5.46 0.07 -0.91
C THR A 3 -6.90 -0.37 -1.11
N ALA A 4 -7.16 -1.35 -1.98
CA ALA A 4 -8.48 -1.91 -2.18
C ALA A 4 -8.77 -3.09 -1.23
N ALA A 5 -7.80 -3.50 -0.40
CA ALA A 5 -7.98 -4.62 0.52
C ALA A 5 -9.10 -4.39 1.55
N GLU A 6 -9.37 -3.12 1.88
CA GLU A 6 -10.44 -2.72 2.81
C GLU A 6 -11.84 -2.77 2.17
N GLU A 7 -11.93 -2.78 0.83
CA GLU A 7 -13.18 -2.74 0.08
C GLU A 7 -13.55 -4.12 -0.54
N VAL A 8 -12.69 -5.11 -0.38
CA VAL A 8 -12.84 -6.45 -0.92
C VAL A 8 -13.61 -7.35 0.07
N ARG A 9 -14.62 -8.07 -0.41
CA ARG A 9 -15.51 -8.90 0.42
C ARG A 9 -14.78 -10.11 1.01
N ASP A 10 -13.99 -10.82 0.20
CA ASP A 10 -13.10 -11.91 0.65
C ASP A 10 -11.63 -11.60 0.30
N PRO A 11 -10.92 -10.81 1.13
CA PRO A 11 -9.54 -10.42 0.84
C PRO A 11 -8.58 -11.61 0.83
N ALA A 12 -8.95 -12.74 1.45
CA ALA A 12 -8.11 -13.93 1.50
C ALA A 12 -7.93 -14.59 0.14
N ARG A 13 -8.97 -14.56 -0.69
CA ARG A 13 -9.02 -15.25 -1.99
C ARG A 13 -8.95 -14.27 -3.16
N GLU A 14 -9.63 -13.15 -3.05
CA GLU A 14 -9.77 -12.19 -4.16
C GLU A 14 -8.48 -11.40 -4.38
N LEU A 15 -7.74 -11.04 -3.32
CA LEU A 15 -6.47 -10.32 -3.48
C LEU A 15 -5.40 -11.17 -4.20
N PRO A 16 -5.09 -12.42 -3.79
CA PRO A 16 -4.12 -13.23 -4.50
C PRO A 16 -4.53 -13.53 -5.94
N LEU A 17 -5.82 -13.84 -6.17
CA LEU A 17 -6.35 -14.12 -7.50
C LEU A 17 -6.24 -12.90 -8.41
N GLY A 18 -6.56 -11.71 -7.90
CA GLY A 18 -6.44 -10.45 -8.64
C GLY A 18 -4.98 -10.13 -9.00
N ILE A 19 -4.04 -10.28 -8.06
CA ILE A 19 -2.61 -10.01 -8.30
C ILE A 19 -2.03 -10.98 -9.33
N ILE A 20 -2.23 -12.29 -9.13
CA ILE A 20 -1.67 -13.32 -10.03
C ILE A 20 -2.36 -13.28 -11.39
N GLY A 21 -3.68 -13.13 -11.42
CA GLY A 21 -4.46 -13.07 -12.65
C GLY A 21 -4.12 -11.85 -13.51
N SER A 22 -4.03 -10.67 -12.89
CA SER A 22 -3.64 -9.45 -13.62
C SER A 22 -2.20 -9.52 -14.13
N LEU A 23 -1.26 -10.06 -13.34
CA LEU A 23 0.13 -10.24 -13.76
C LEU A 23 0.25 -11.24 -14.93
N ALA A 24 -0.44 -12.39 -14.85
CA ALA A 24 -0.43 -13.39 -15.91
C ALA A 24 -1.00 -12.84 -17.22
N LEU A 25 -2.14 -12.16 -17.15
CA LEU A 25 -2.76 -11.53 -18.32
C LEU A 25 -1.85 -10.45 -18.93
N ALA A 26 -1.28 -9.58 -18.09
CA ALA A 26 -0.34 -8.55 -18.55
C ALA A 26 0.89 -9.16 -19.22
N THR A 27 1.41 -10.27 -18.68
CA THR A 27 2.56 -10.99 -19.24
C THR A 27 2.23 -11.58 -20.62
N ILE A 28 1.06 -12.22 -20.76
CA ILE A 28 0.61 -12.78 -22.05
C ILE A 28 0.47 -11.67 -23.10
N LEU A 29 -0.19 -10.56 -22.73
CA LEU A 29 -0.35 -9.43 -23.64
C LEU A 29 1.00 -8.80 -24.00
N TYR A 30 1.91 -8.66 -23.04
CA TYR A 30 3.25 -8.13 -23.28
C TYR A 30 4.03 -8.97 -24.30
N VAL A 31 4.03 -10.30 -24.15
CA VAL A 31 4.69 -11.23 -25.08
C VAL A 31 4.04 -11.15 -26.46
N ALA A 32 2.70 -11.16 -26.52
CA ALA A 32 1.96 -11.07 -27.78
C ALA A 32 2.29 -9.78 -28.54
N VAL A 33 2.26 -8.63 -27.86
CA VAL A 33 2.61 -7.33 -28.46
C VAL A 33 4.06 -7.32 -28.93
N THR A 34 4.98 -7.89 -28.17
CA THR A 34 6.40 -7.96 -28.54
C THR A 34 6.62 -8.78 -29.81
N ILE A 35 5.96 -9.95 -29.93
CA ILE A 35 6.03 -10.81 -31.12
C ILE A 35 5.45 -10.10 -32.33
N VAL A 36 4.28 -9.47 -32.18
CA VAL A 36 3.65 -8.73 -33.28
C VAL A 36 4.55 -7.57 -33.72
N LEU A 37 5.07 -6.79 -32.79
CA LEU A 37 5.86 -5.60 -33.11
C LEU A 37 7.17 -5.94 -33.81
N THR A 38 7.88 -6.95 -33.30
CA THR A 38 9.13 -7.45 -33.92
C THR A 38 8.88 -8.15 -35.25
N GLY A 39 7.68 -8.72 -35.46
CA GLY A 39 7.24 -9.26 -36.74
C GLY A 39 6.90 -8.19 -37.79
N LEU A 40 6.43 -7.00 -37.36
CA LEU A 40 6.06 -5.90 -38.27
C LEU A 40 7.25 -5.07 -38.75
N THR A 41 8.27 -4.89 -37.91
CA THR A 41 9.38 -3.97 -38.21
C THR A 41 10.68 -4.51 -37.60
N PRO A 42 11.81 -4.47 -38.33
CA PRO A 42 13.11 -4.87 -37.79
C PRO A 42 13.43 -4.14 -36.48
N TYR A 43 13.98 -4.86 -35.50
CA TYR A 43 14.26 -4.36 -34.15
C TYR A 43 15.14 -3.09 -34.13
N THR A 44 15.94 -2.88 -35.17
CA THR A 44 16.80 -1.69 -35.33
C THR A 44 16.03 -0.39 -35.52
N ASN A 45 14.81 -0.47 -36.07
CA ASN A 45 13.97 0.70 -36.35
C ASN A 45 12.93 0.97 -35.25
N LEU A 46 12.90 0.15 -34.19
CA LEU A 46 11.96 0.28 -33.08
C LEU A 46 12.49 1.14 -31.92
N ASN A 47 13.70 1.69 -32.01
CA ASN A 47 14.23 2.62 -31.02
C ASN A 47 13.65 4.03 -31.20
N THR A 48 12.34 4.16 -31.04
CA THR A 48 11.59 5.42 -31.13
C THR A 48 10.81 5.67 -29.83
N PRO A 49 10.41 6.92 -29.53
CA PRO A 49 9.62 7.21 -28.33
C PRO A 49 8.26 6.50 -28.26
N SER A 50 7.72 6.05 -29.39
CA SER A 50 6.40 5.42 -29.49
C SER A 50 6.41 4.18 -30.38
N PRO A 51 7.13 3.11 -29.97
CA PRO A 51 7.51 2.00 -30.85
C PRO A 51 6.30 1.24 -31.41
N VAL A 52 5.24 1.08 -30.61
CA VAL A 52 4.01 0.41 -31.04
C VAL A 52 3.32 1.17 -32.19
N THR A 53 3.24 2.49 -32.10
CA THR A 53 2.65 3.33 -33.17
C THR A 53 3.53 3.35 -34.41
N THR A 54 4.87 3.41 -34.23
CA THR A 54 5.83 3.37 -35.33
C THR A 54 5.72 2.06 -36.11
N GLY A 55 5.62 0.92 -35.42
CA GLY A 55 5.44 -0.39 -36.07
C GLY A 55 4.13 -0.51 -36.84
N LEU A 56 3.03 0.02 -36.31
CA LEU A 56 1.73 0.03 -37.00
C LEU A 56 1.72 0.94 -38.24
N LEU A 57 2.40 2.08 -38.17
CA LEU A 57 2.56 2.98 -39.31
C LEU A 57 3.44 2.37 -40.39
N ALA A 58 4.52 1.68 -40.01
CA ALA A 58 5.38 0.94 -40.94
C ALA A 58 4.62 -0.19 -41.66
N ALA A 59 3.66 -0.82 -40.99
CA ALA A 59 2.74 -1.80 -41.58
C ALA A 59 1.65 -1.19 -42.49
N GLY A 60 1.58 0.13 -42.61
CA GLY A 60 0.59 0.85 -43.43
C GLY A 60 -0.78 1.05 -42.76
N VAL A 61 -0.98 0.60 -41.51
CA VAL A 61 -2.28 0.60 -40.83
C VAL A 61 -2.48 1.88 -40.01
N ARG A 62 -2.64 3.02 -40.70
CA ARG A 62 -2.78 4.35 -40.08
C ARG A 62 -3.94 4.46 -39.08
N GLY A 63 -5.10 3.87 -39.40
CA GLY A 63 -6.28 3.90 -38.53
C GLY A 63 -6.03 3.20 -37.18
N ALA A 64 -5.38 2.04 -37.20
CA ALA A 64 -5.04 1.31 -35.98
C ALA A 64 -4.01 2.08 -35.14
N SER A 65 -3.02 2.73 -35.76
CA SER A 65 -2.04 3.54 -35.04
C SER A 65 -2.67 4.70 -34.25
N LEU A 66 -3.70 5.36 -34.81
CA LEU A 66 -4.39 6.45 -34.12
C LEU A 66 -5.20 5.96 -32.92
N ILE A 67 -5.88 4.82 -33.05
CA ILE A 67 -6.65 4.20 -31.96
C ILE A 67 -5.71 3.76 -30.84
N VAL A 68 -4.60 3.09 -31.19
CA VAL A 68 -3.62 2.63 -30.21
C VAL A 68 -2.89 3.80 -29.55
N GLY A 69 -2.54 4.85 -30.31
CA GLY A 69 -1.90 6.05 -29.75
C GLY A 69 -2.79 6.79 -28.75
N THR A 70 -4.06 7.01 -29.09
CA THR A 70 -5.03 7.66 -28.17
C THR A 70 -5.33 6.78 -26.96
N GLY A 71 -5.48 5.47 -27.14
CA GLY A 71 -5.63 4.50 -26.05
C GLY A 71 -4.42 4.46 -25.12
N ALA A 72 -3.20 4.54 -25.66
CA ALA A 72 -1.97 4.59 -24.86
C ALA A 72 -1.91 5.87 -24.01
N LEU A 73 -2.28 7.04 -24.56
CA LEU A 73 -2.32 8.28 -23.79
C LEU A 73 -3.33 8.21 -22.64
N ALA A 74 -4.54 7.72 -22.90
CA ALA A 74 -5.57 7.55 -21.87
C ALA A 74 -5.12 6.56 -20.78
N GLY A 75 -4.53 5.42 -21.19
CA GLY A 75 -4.02 4.39 -20.29
C GLY A 75 -2.87 4.89 -19.41
N LEU A 76 -1.85 5.52 -20.00
CA LEU A 76 -0.71 6.08 -19.27
C LEU A 76 -1.15 7.17 -18.29
N THR A 77 -2.08 8.03 -18.69
CA THR A 77 -2.64 9.06 -17.80
C THR A 77 -3.33 8.44 -16.58
N SER A 78 -4.11 7.38 -16.79
CA SER A 78 -4.75 6.63 -15.71
C SER A 78 -3.72 6.03 -14.73
N VAL A 79 -2.67 5.38 -15.26
CA VAL A 79 -1.60 4.80 -14.44
C VAL A 79 -0.85 5.88 -13.64
N LEU A 80 -0.58 7.04 -14.24
CA LEU A 80 0.06 8.17 -13.56
C LEU A 80 -0.79 8.66 -12.37
N LEU A 81 -2.10 8.82 -12.57
CA LEU A 81 -3.01 9.22 -11.49
C LEU A 81 -3.02 8.22 -10.33
N VAL A 82 -3.10 6.92 -10.64
CA VAL A 82 -3.08 5.86 -9.62
C VAL A 82 -1.76 5.85 -8.85
N ASN A 83 -0.62 6.06 -9.52
CA ASN A 83 0.69 6.09 -8.88
C ASN A 83 0.86 7.28 -7.94
N ILE A 84 0.46 8.49 -8.37
CA ILE A 84 0.50 9.70 -7.52
C ILE A 84 -0.37 9.49 -6.28
N PHE A 85 -1.57 8.94 -6.46
CA PHE A 85 -2.48 8.65 -5.35
C PHE A 85 -1.91 7.63 -4.37
N ALA A 86 -1.32 6.53 -4.87
CA ALA A 86 -0.72 5.49 -4.04
C ALA A 86 0.47 6.04 -3.24
N GLN A 87 1.34 6.82 -3.89
CA GLN A 87 2.52 7.41 -3.25
C GLN A 87 2.13 8.38 -2.13
N SER A 88 1.12 9.22 -2.34
CA SER A 88 0.64 10.14 -1.29
C SER A 88 0.14 9.41 -0.03
N ARG A 89 -0.49 8.24 -0.19
CA ARG A 89 -0.95 7.41 0.94
C ARG A 89 0.19 6.77 1.71
N VAL A 90 1.22 6.28 1.00
CA VAL A 90 2.42 5.73 1.64
C VAL A 90 3.11 6.79 2.50
N PHE A 91 3.28 8.01 1.98
CA PHE A 91 3.86 9.11 2.74
C PHE A 91 3.02 9.50 3.96
N MET A 92 1.70 9.50 3.85
CA MET A 92 0.81 9.76 4.98
C MET A 92 0.94 8.67 6.05
N ALA A 93 1.04 7.39 5.67
CA ALA A 93 1.27 6.29 6.60
C ALA A 93 2.62 6.43 7.32
N MET A 94 3.70 6.68 6.58
CA MET A 94 5.03 6.94 7.15
C MET A 94 5.05 8.16 8.09
N GLY A 95 4.29 9.21 7.76
CA GLY A 95 4.12 10.37 8.63
C GLY A 95 3.35 10.05 9.92
N ARG A 96 2.32 9.18 9.85
CA ARG A 96 1.58 8.70 11.03
C ARG A 96 2.46 7.86 11.95
N ASP A 97 3.40 7.11 11.38
CA ASP A 97 4.39 6.31 12.12
C ASP A 97 5.53 7.17 12.74
N GLY A 98 5.53 8.48 12.47
CA GLY A 98 6.53 9.44 12.97
C GLY A 98 7.86 9.41 12.22
N LEU A 99 7.94 8.69 11.09
CA LEU A 99 9.15 8.58 10.26
C LEU A 99 9.41 9.84 9.41
N LEU A 100 8.38 10.66 9.18
CA LEU A 100 8.43 11.89 8.40
C LEU A 100 7.85 13.08 9.18
N PRO A 101 8.20 14.33 8.81
CA PRO A 101 7.62 15.52 9.43
C PRO A 101 6.09 15.53 9.43
N PRO A 102 5.43 16.12 10.46
CA PRO A 102 3.96 16.15 10.59
C PRO A 102 3.27 16.96 9.47
N ILE A 103 4.03 17.61 8.59
CA ILE A 103 3.53 18.27 7.39
C ILE A 103 2.86 17.24 6.46
N PHE A 104 3.39 16.01 6.39
CA PHE A 104 2.88 14.94 5.52
C PHE A 104 1.61 14.25 6.03
N THR A 105 1.21 14.50 7.29
CA THR A 105 -0.01 13.97 7.90
C THR A 105 -1.19 14.95 7.87
N ARG A 106 -0.97 16.20 7.46
CA ARG A 106 -2.04 17.21 7.38
C ARG A 106 -3.02 16.86 6.25
N VAL A 107 -4.28 16.69 6.64
CA VAL A 107 -5.41 16.44 5.74
C VAL A 107 -6.29 17.68 5.60
N HIS A 108 -6.87 17.87 4.42
CA HIS A 108 -7.76 18.99 4.15
C HIS A 108 -9.06 18.89 4.96
N PRO A 109 -9.52 19.94 5.66
CA PRO A 109 -10.67 19.86 6.58
C PRO A 109 -12.00 19.54 5.88
N ARG A 110 -12.17 19.90 4.61
CA ARG A 110 -13.40 19.64 3.84
C ARG A 110 -13.38 18.35 3.03
N PHE A 111 -12.21 17.94 2.53
CA PHE A 111 -12.07 16.84 1.56
C PHE A 111 -11.36 15.61 2.16
N HIS A 112 -10.80 15.74 3.37
CA HIS A 112 -10.05 14.70 4.06
C HIS A 112 -8.91 14.07 3.24
N THR A 113 -8.39 14.81 2.24
CA THR A 113 -7.29 14.40 1.36
C THR A 113 -5.97 15.01 1.80
N PRO A 114 -4.83 14.29 1.66
CA PRO A 114 -3.50 14.81 1.94
C PRO A 114 -3.04 15.72 0.78
N TRP A 115 -3.59 16.92 0.72
CA TRP A 115 -3.39 17.86 -0.40
C TRP A 115 -1.94 18.34 -0.48
N LEU A 116 -1.29 18.61 0.66
CA LEU A 116 0.07 19.13 0.71
C LEU A 116 1.09 18.06 0.26
N THR A 117 0.93 16.83 0.73
CA THR A 117 1.74 15.68 0.29
C THR A 117 1.60 15.46 -1.21
N THR A 118 0.37 15.51 -1.73
CA THR A 118 0.11 15.36 -3.18
C THR A 118 0.76 16.48 -3.99
N LEU A 119 0.72 17.74 -3.51
CA LEU A 119 1.34 18.87 -4.20
C LEU A 119 2.87 18.75 -4.23
N ILE A 120 3.48 18.40 -3.09
CA ILE A 120 4.95 18.24 -2.98
C ILE A 120 5.43 17.09 -3.87
N VAL A 121 4.77 15.94 -3.80
CA VAL A 121 5.11 14.78 -4.62
C VAL A 121 4.88 15.07 -6.10
N GLY A 122 3.76 15.69 -6.45
CA GLY A 122 3.45 16.10 -7.82
C GLY A 122 4.51 17.04 -8.38
N ALA A 123 4.86 18.09 -7.64
CA ALA A 123 5.92 19.03 -8.05
C ALA A 123 7.27 18.33 -8.24
N PHE A 124 7.62 17.41 -7.34
CA PHE A 124 8.85 16.62 -7.44
C PHE A 124 8.85 15.70 -8.67
N VAL A 125 7.75 14.99 -8.93
CA VAL A 125 7.58 14.14 -10.12
C VAL A 125 7.62 14.95 -11.41
N THR A 126 6.98 16.13 -11.45
CA THR A 126 7.03 17.03 -12.61
C THR A 126 8.46 17.53 -12.87
N LEU A 127 9.20 17.88 -11.82
CA LEU A 127 10.59 18.32 -11.96
C LEU A 127 11.48 17.18 -12.45
N ILE A 128 11.38 15.99 -11.86
CA ILE A 128 12.18 14.85 -12.32
C ILE A 128 11.80 14.43 -13.75
N GLY A 129 10.51 14.30 -14.03
CA GLY A 129 10.03 13.88 -15.35
C GLY A 129 10.29 14.90 -16.47
N GLY A 130 10.40 16.19 -16.13
CA GLY A 130 10.73 17.24 -17.10
C GLY A 130 12.21 17.37 -17.42
N PHE A 131 13.11 17.02 -16.48
CA PHE A 131 14.55 17.25 -16.61
C PHE A 131 15.39 15.98 -16.79
N LEU A 132 14.90 14.80 -16.40
CA LEU A 132 15.65 13.54 -16.54
C LEU A 132 15.19 12.74 -17.76
N PRO A 133 16.12 12.12 -18.52
CA PRO A 133 15.76 11.23 -19.62
C PRO A 133 15.07 9.97 -19.10
N VAL A 134 14.16 9.43 -19.92
CA VAL A 134 13.30 8.29 -19.59
C VAL A 134 14.13 7.05 -19.20
N ASP A 135 15.27 6.81 -19.84
CA ASP A 135 16.13 5.66 -19.55
C ASP A 135 16.65 5.68 -18.11
N ILE A 136 17.10 6.86 -17.63
CA ILE A 136 17.58 7.02 -16.25
C ILE A 136 16.43 6.81 -15.26
N ILE A 137 15.23 7.35 -15.56
CA ILE A 137 14.05 7.19 -14.71
C ILE A 137 13.65 5.70 -14.64
N ALA A 138 13.68 5.00 -15.77
CA ALA A 138 13.37 3.57 -15.85
C ALA A 138 14.39 2.72 -15.08
N GLU A 139 15.69 3.00 -15.22
CA GLU A 139 16.75 2.35 -14.45
C GLU A 139 16.57 2.53 -12.93
N LEU A 140 16.27 3.76 -12.49
CA LEU A 140 16.02 4.08 -11.08
C LEU A 140 14.77 3.37 -10.53
N ALA A 141 13.69 3.37 -11.30
CA ALA A 141 12.45 2.67 -10.95
C ALA A 141 12.69 1.16 -10.84
N ASN A 142 13.40 0.56 -11.80
CA ASN A 142 13.71 -0.87 -11.81
C ASN A 142 14.52 -1.27 -10.57
N VAL A 143 15.57 -0.53 -10.24
CA VAL A 143 16.36 -0.79 -9.02
C VAL A 143 15.52 -0.68 -7.75
N GLY A 144 14.66 0.35 -7.66
CA GLY A 144 13.74 0.51 -6.54
C GLY A 144 12.79 -0.69 -6.39
N THR A 145 12.13 -1.09 -7.48
CA THR A 145 11.20 -2.22 -7.48
C THR A 145 11.89 -3.56 -7.19
N LEU A 146 13.05 -3.82 -7.78
CA LEU A 146 13.83 -5.03 -7.52
C LEU A 146 14.26 -5.10 -6.05
N SER A 147 14.70 -3.98 -5.47
CA SER A 147 15.06 -3.92 -4.04
C SER A 147 13.86 -4.19 -3.13
N ALA A 148 12.68 -3.67 -3.48
CA ALA A 148 11.45 -3.94 -2.75
C ALA A 148 11.03 -5.41 -2.85
N PHE A 149 11.11 -6.02 -4.05
CA PHE A 149 10.83 -7.45 -4.24
C PHE A 149 11.78 -8.34 -3.47
N PHE A 150 13.07 -7.98 -3.41
CA PHE A 150 14.05 -8.66 -2.57
C PHE A 150 13.64 -8.61 -1.09
N VAL A 151 13.38 -7.41 -0.56
CA VAL A 151 12.99 -7.22 0.85
C VAL A 151 11.68 -7.95 1.19
N VAL A 152 10.67 -7.89 0.32
CA VAL A 152 9.40 -8.60 0.52
C VAL A 152 9.60 -10.11 0.52
N SER A 153 10.41 -10.65 -0.41
CA SER A 153 10.69 -12.09 -0.49
C SER A 153 11.44 -12.61 0.74
N VAL A 154 12.43 -11.84 1.22
CA VAL A 154 13.11 -12.12 2.49
C VAL A 154 12.13 -12.01 3.66
N GLY A 155 11.31 -10.96 3.68
CA GLY A 155 10.29 -10.72 4.71
C GLY A 155 9.31 -11.87 4.85
N VAL A 156 8.85 -12.47 3.75
CA VAL A 156 7.99 -13.67 3.78
C VAL A 156 8.69 -14.86 4.46
N MET A 157 9.99 -15.05 4.21
CA MET A 157 10.78 -16.10 4.86
C MET A 157 11.02 -15.83 6.33
N VAL A 158 11.35 -14.58 6.70
CA VAL A 158 11.56 -14.16 8.09
C VAL A 158 10.27 -14.29 8.89
N LEU A 159 9.14 -13.78 8.37
CA LEU A 159 7.84 -13.87 9.03
C LEU A 159 7.38 -15.31 9.22
N ARG A 160 7.83 -16.25 8.39
CA ARG A 160 7.56 -17.68 8.58
C ARG A 160 8.34 -18.31 9.74
N ARG A 161 9.51 -17.77 10.09
CA ARG A 161 10.29 -18.22 11.26
C ARG A 161 9.89 -17.49 12.54
N THR A 162 9.63 -16.18 12.47
CA THR A 162 9.38 -15.35 13.66
C THR A 162 7.94 -15.47 14.17
N GLN A 163 6.94 -15.61 13.29
CA GLN A 163 5.53 -15.67 13.69
C GLN A 163 4.82 -16.84 12.99
N PRO A 164 5.08 -18.10 13.42
CA PRO A 164 4.53 -19.28 12.77
C PRO A 164 3.01 -19.40 12.93
N ASP A 165 2.46 -18.97 14.07
CA ASP A 165 1.05 -19.16 14.44
C ASP A 165 0.08 -18.15 13.81
N LEU A 166 0.57 -17.20 13.01
CA LEU A 166 -0.28 -16.23 12.33
C LEU A 166 -1.27 -16.95 11.39
N LYS A 167 -2.56 -16.62 11.50
CA LYS A 167 -3.55 -17.04 10.49
C LYS A 167 -3.20 -16.40 9.15
N ARG A 168 -2.75 -17.23 8.20
CA ARG A 168 -2.35 -16.82 6.85
C ARG A 168 -3.47 -17.17 5.87
N PRO A 169 -4.24 -16.18 5.37
CA PRO A 169 -5.35 -16.46 4.45
C PRO A 169 -4.87 -16.99 3.10
N PHE A 170 -3.68 -16.54 2.66
CA PHE A 170 -2.95 -17.09 1.52
C PHE A 170 -1.59 -17.62 1.97
N LYS A 171 -1.18 -18.78 1.45
CA LYS A 171 0.14 -19.37 1.69
C LYS A 171 0.84 -19.51 0.35
N VAL A 172 2.07 -19.00 0.27
CA VAL A 172 2.90 -19.12 -0.93
C VAL A 172 3.14 -20.62 -1.20
N PRO A 173 2.83 -21.11 -2.41
CA PRO A 173 3.05 -22.51 -2.75
C PRO A 173 4.55 -22.80 -2.89
N LEU A 174 4.98 -24.04 -2.65
CA LEU A 174 6.40 -24.48 -2.74
C LEU A 174 7.41 -23.69 -1.87
N MET A 175 7.04 -23.28 -0.67
CA MET A 175 8.01 -22.74 0.28
C MET A 175 9.08 -23.78 0.67
N PRO A 176 10.37 -23.43 0.76
CA PRO A 176 10.97 -22.10 0.58
C PRO A 176 11.45 -21.77 -0.84
N TRP A 177 11.26 -22.67 -1.81
CA TRP A 177 11.79 -22.53 -3.18
C TRP A 177 11.26 -21.30 -3.91
N THR A 178 9.99 -20.94 -3.72
CA THR A 178 9.38 -19.79 -4.39
C THR A 178 10.01 -18.44 -4.01
N PRO A 179 10.14 -18.05 -2.71
CA PRO A 179 10.89 -16.85 -2.35
C PRO A 179 12.37 -16.91 -2.71
N LEU A 180 13.00 -18.10 -2.65
CA LEU A 180 14.39 -18.26 -3.03
C LEU A 180 14.61 -17.96 -4.52
N LEU A 181 13.73 -18.48 -5.39
CA LEU A 181 13.74 -18.17 -6.81
C LEU A 181 13.49 -16.68 -7.05
N ALA A 182 12.50 -16.08 -6.36
CA ALA A 182 12.24 -14.65 -6.48
C ALA A 182 13.46 -13.79 -6.12
N ILE A 183 14.17 -14.16 -5.05
CA ILE A 183 15.43 -13.51 -4.66
C ILE A 183 16.51 -13.73 -5.70
N ALA A 184 16.69 -14.96 -6.19
CA ALA A 184 17.69 -15.27 -7.21
C ALA A 184 17.46 -14.44 -8.49
N PHE A 185 16.22 -14.36 -8.97
CA PHE A 185 15.86 -13.54 -10.12
C PHE A 185 16.04 -12.04 -9.85
N ALA A 186 15.62 -11.55 -8.68
CA ALA A 186 15.78 -10.14 -8.33
C ALA A 186 17.26 -9.74 -8.28
N VAL A 187 18.10 -10.57 -7.66
CA VAL A 187 19.55 -10.36 -7.57
C VAL A 187 20.20 -10.46 -8.95
N TYR A 188 19.84 -11.46 -9.76
CA TYR A 188 20.34 -11.60 -11.12
C TYR A 188 20.03 -10.37 -11.98
N LEU A 189 18.78 -9.89 -11.97
CA LEU A 189 18.40 -8.69 -12.71
C LEU A 189 19.09 -7.44 -12.17
N PHE A 190 19.24 -7.33 -10.84
CA PHE A 190 19.93 -6.22 -10.20
C PHE A 190 21.39 -6.10 -10.68
N PHE A 191 22.10 -7.22 -10.80
CA PHE A 191 23.48 -7.24 -11.30
C PHE A 191 23.60 -6.90 -12.80
N ASN A 192 22.53 -7.03 -13.56
CA ASN A 192 22.51 -6.67 -14.99
C ASN A 192 22.26 -5.17 -15.24
N LEU A 193 22.00 -4.35 -14.20
CA LEU A 193 21.86 -2.91 -14.38
C LEU A 193 23.23 -2.20 -14.50
N PRO A 194 23.28 -1.06 -15.22
CA PRO A 194 24.49 -0.26 -15.33
C PRO A 194 25.10 0.09 -13.96
N GLY A 195 26.43 0.06 -13.85
CA GLY A 195 27.13 0.33 -12.59
C GLY A 195 26.83 1.73 -12.01
N LEU A 196 26.51 2.71 -12.87
CA LEU A 196 26.10 4.05 -12.43
C LEU A 196 24.80 4.01 -11.62
N THR A 197 23.88 3.08 -11.93
CA THR A 197 22.61 2.92 -11.22
C THR A 197 22.81 2.44 -9.79
N TRP A 198 23.89 1.69 -9.53
CA TRP A 198 24.23 1.23 -8.19
C TRP A 198 24.71 2.38 -7.31
N ILE A 199 25.48 3.30 -7.88
CA ILE A 199 25.90 4.52 -7.19
C ILE A 199 24.66 5.35 -6.85
N ARG A 200 23.76 5.56 -7.82
CA ARG A 200 22.50 6.30 -7.60
C ARG A 200 21.65 5.65 -6.50
N PHE A 201 21.56 4.32 -6.50
CA PHE A 201 20.88 3.55 -5.44
C PHE A 201 21.53 3.76 -4.07
N GLY A 202 22.86 3.64 -4.00
CA GLY A 202 23.62 3.85 -2.77
C GLY A 202 23.41 5.27 -2.22
N VAL A 203 23.43 6.29 -3.08
CA VAL A 203 23.13 7.68 -2.70
C VAL A 203 21.71 7.80 -2.15
N TRP A 204 20.72 7.19 -2.81
CA TRP A 204 19.32 7.24 -2.37
C TRP A 204 19.10 6.55 -1.02
N VAL A 205 19.66 5.35 -0.84
CA VAL A 205 19.63 4.61 0.43
C VAL A 205 20.32 5.39 1.54
N THR A 206 21.48 5.99 1.25
CA THR A 206 22.22 6.83 2.20
C THR A 206 21.40 8.05 2.60
N LEU A 207 20.76 8.73 1.65
CA LEU A 207 19.89 9.87 1.94
C LEU A 207 18.69 9.45 2.81
N GLY A 208 18.07 8.30 2.51
CA GLY A 208 17.03 7.71 3.34
C GLY A 208 17.49 7.40 4.77
N LEU A 209 18.70 6.84 4.93
CA LEU A 209 19.31 6.57 6.23
C LEU A 209 19.62 7.87 6.99
N VAL A 210 20.13 8.90 6.32
CA VAL A 210 20.38 10.20 6.94
C VAL A 210 19.08 10.80 7.47
N VAL A 211 18.00 10.80 6.67
CA VAL A 211 16.68 11.27 7.12
C VAL A 211 16.16 10.43 8.29
N TYR A 212 16.33 9.10 8.23
CA TYR A 212 15.95 8.20 9.31
C TYR A 212 16.73 8.48 10.61
N PHE A 213 18.06 8.61 10.58
CA PHE A 213 18.86 8.85 11.77
C PHE A 213 18.72 10.27 12.32
N ALA A 214 18.58 11.28 11.44
CA ALA A 214 18.40 12.67 11.84
C ALA A 214 17.02 12.93 12.47
N TYR A 215 15.96 12.36 11.89
CA TYR A 215 14.58 12.65 12.28
C TYR A 215 13.84 11.40 12.79
N GLY A 216 13.78 10.35 11.97
CA GLY A 216 12.97 9.15 12.21
C GLY A 216 13.29 8.43 13.53
N ARG A 217 14.56 8.30 13.91
CA ARG A 217 14.99 7.62 15.15
C ARG A 217 14.50 8.34 16.41
N ARG A 218 14.35 9.66 16.36
CA ARG A 218 13.93 10.48 17.52
C ARG A 218 12.40 10.62 17.63
N HIS A 219 11.67 10.40 16.54
CA HIS A 219 10.22 10.63 16.44
C HIS A 219 9.40 9.37 16.14
N SER A 220 10.02 8.21 15.93
CA SER A 220 9.30 6.97 15.65
C SER A 220 8.41 6.56 16.83
N VAL A 221 7.12 6.42 16.56
CA VAL A 221 6.09 6.09 17.55
C VAL A 221 6.25 4.64 18.05
N LEU A 222 6.71 3.72 17.18
CA LEU A 222 6.95 2.32 17.53
C LEU A 222 8.01 2.14 18.63
N ALA A 223 9.07 2.96 18.62
CA ALA A 223 10.08 2.94 19.68
C ALA A 223 9.52 3.41 21.04
N ARG A 224 8.58 4.37 21.03
CA ARG A 224 7.86 4.81 22.23
C ARG A 224 6.80 3.82 22.69
N GLU A 225 6.18 3.06 21.77
CA GLU A 225 5.15 2.08 22.11
C GLU A 225 5.73 0.85 22.81
N GLU A 226 6.93 0.39 22.39
CA GLU A 226 7.72 -0.62 23.12
C GLU A 226 8.11 -0.13 24.52
N GLU A 227 8.50 1.14 24.65
CA GLU A 227 8.78 1.79 25.94
C GLU A 227 7.51 1.90 26.82
N SER A 228 6.35 2.14 26.22
CA SER A 228 5.05 2.20 26.92
C SER A 228 4.53 0.82 27.36
N LYS A 229 4.86 -0.26 26.64
CA LYS A 229 4.54 -1.64 27.05
C LYS A 229 5.38 -2.07 28.26
N ALA A 230 6.54 -1.44 28.48
CA ALA A 230 7.36 -1.64 29.67
C ALA A 230 6.80 -0.90 30.92
N VAL A 231 5.92 0.08 30.73
CA VAL A 231 5.17 0.71 31.82
C VAL A 231 3.93 -0.15 32.12
N PRO A 232 3.73 -0.63 33.36
CA PRO A 232 2.51 -1.35 33.72
C PRO A 232 1.30 -0.48 33.38
N ARG A 233 0.42 -0.98 32.50
CA ARG A 233 -0.86 -0.30 32.22
C ARG A 233 -1.55 -0.05 33.57
N PRO A 234 -2.02 1.17 33.87
CA PRO A 234 -2.78 1.40 35.09
C PRO A 234 -3.93 0.40 35.10
N THR A 235 -4.00 -0.39 36.18
CA THR A 235 -5.06 -1.36 36.39
C THR A 235 -6.39 -0.65 36.22
N TYR A 236 -7.22 -1.20 35.33
CA TYR A 236 -8.56 -0.71 35.08
C TYR A 236 -9.28 -0.48 36.42
N ARG A 237 -9.56 0.77 36.77
CA ARG A 237 -10.50 1.09 37.84
C ARG A 237 -11.89 1.00 37.22
N PRO A 238 -12.74 0.04 37.64
CA PRO A 238 -14.10 -0.04 37.12
C PRO A 238 -14.82 1.28 37.35
N SER A 239 -15.58 1.71 36.34
CA SER A 239 -16.39 2.92 36.49
C SER A 239 -17.42 2.71 37.61
N PRO A 240 -17.89 3.77 38.29
CA PRO A 240 -18.94 3.64 39.31
C PRO A 240 -20.22 2.94 38.82
N LEU A 241 -20.42 2.83 37.50
CA LEU A 241 -21.55 2.16 36.86
C LEU A 241 -21.35 0.65 36.70
N GLU A 242 -20.12 0.15 36.76
CA GLU A 242 -19.78 -1.27 36.66
C GLU A 242 -19.57 -1.93 38.02
N MET A 243 -19.48 -1.12 39.08
CA MET A 243 -19.44 -1.65 40.44
C MET A 243 -20.81 -2.27 40.75
N PRO A 244 -20.87 -3.50 41.28
CA PRO A 244 -22.11 -4.06 41.76
C PRO A 244 -22.73 -3.10 42.77
N ALA A 245 -24.02 -2.80 42.59
CA ALA A 245 -24.73 -1.87 43.47
C ALA A 245 -24.51 -2.29 44.94
N PRO A 246 -24.19 -1.34 45.84
CA PRO A 246 -23.95 -1.66 47.24
C PRO A 246 -25.16 -2.42 47.79
N ALA A 247 -24.90 -3.51 48.53
CA ALA A 247 -25.94 -4.33 49.13
C ALA A 247 -26.95 -3.42 49.85
N ARG A 248 -28.20 -3.39 49.37
CA ARG A 248 -29.27 -2.58 49.96
C ARG A 248 -29.40 -3.02 51.42
N LYS A 249 -29.00 -2.15 52.35
CA LYS A 249 -29.38 -2.32 53.75
C LYS A 249 -30.92 -2.35 53.79
N PRO A 250 -31.53 -3.31 54.51
CA PRO A 250 -32.98 -3.33 54.63
C PRO A 250 -33.44 -1.98 55.19
N PHE A 251 -34.33 -1.30 54.46
CA PHE A 251 -34.94 -0.06 54.92
C PHE A 251 -35.63 -0.32 56.26
N PRO A 252 -35.44 0.52 57.30
CA PRO A 252 -36.02 0.30 58.62
C PRO A 252 -37.56 0.51 58.65
N PHE A 253 -38.16 0.85 57.52
CA PHE A 253 -39.59 1.13 57.42
C PHE A 253 -40.30 -0.03 56.73
N LYS A 254 -41.08 -0.80 57.49
CA LYS A 254 -42.09 -1.72 56.93
C LYS A 254 -43.13 -0.87 56.21
N LEU A 255 -43.07 -0.83 54.88
CA LEU A 255 -44.15 -0.28 54.06
C LEU A 255 -45.46 -1.04 54.39
N PRO A 256 -46.57 -0.35 54.68
CA PRO A 256 -47.87 -1.00 54.79
C PRO A 256 -48.25 -1.66 53.46
N ALA A 257 -49.02 -2.74 53.56
CA ALA A 257 -49.29 -3.74 52.53
C ALA A 257 -49.71 -3.20 51.14
N PRO A 258 -49.52 -3.99 50.05
CA PRO A 258 -49.68 -3.56 48.65
C PRO A 258 -51.12 -3.26 48.20
N ASP A 259 -52.10 -3.26 49.09
CA ASP A 259 -53.51 -3.17 48.73
C ASP A 259 -53.96 -1.75 48.36
N LEU A 260 -53.29 -0.71 48.88
CA LEU A 260 -53.62 0.68 48.55
C LEU A 260 -53.18 1.09 47.12
N LEU A 261 -52.14 0.46 46.57
CA LEU A 261 -51.64 0.75 45.22
C LEU A 261 -52.46 0.08 44.11
N ARG A 262 -53.33 -0.89 44.45
CA ARG A 262 -54.24 -1.53 43.49
C ARG A 262 -55.56 -0.77 43.30
N MET A 263 -55.85 0.22 44.15
CA MET A 263 -57.08 1.00 44.06
C MET A 263 -56.99 2.18 43.06
N PHE A 264 -55.78 2.61 42.68
CA PHE A 264 -55.56 3.81 41.87
C PHE A 264 -54.92 3.55 40.49
N LEU A 265 -54.75 2.30 40.07
CA LEU A 265 -54.17 1.98 38.76
C LEU A 265 -55.26 1.47 37.80
N PRO A 266 -55.66 2.26 36.77
CA PRO A 266 -56.52 1.77 35.71
C PRO A 266 -55.79 0.66 34.94
N ARG A 267 -56.46 -0.49 34.79
CA ARG A 267 -56.05 -1.62 33.97
C ARG A 267 -55.90 -1.18 32.50
N TRP A 268 -54.70 -0.78 32.10
CA TRP A 268 -54.36 -0.66 30.69
C TRP A 268 -53.77 -1.97 30.17
N ARG A 269 -54.65 -2.69 29.46
CA ARG A 269 -54.37 -3.77 28.53
C ARG A 269 -54.21 -3.14 27.14
N ARG A 270 -53.23 -3.60 26.36
CA ARG A 270 -53.16 -3.68 24.88
C ARG A 270 -51.68 -3.96 24.54
N ASP A 271 -51.38 -5.21 24.18
CA ASP A 271 -51.28 -5.72 22.79
C ASP A 271 -49.82 -5.63 22.33
#